data_AF-A0AAE3UK71-F1
#
_entry.id   AF-A0AAE3UK71-F1
#
_cell.length_a   1.000
_cell.length_b   1.000
_cell.length_c   1.000
_cell.angle_alpha   90.00
_cell.angle_beta   90.00
_cell.angle_gamma   90.00
#
_symmetry.space_group_name_H-M   'P 1'
#
loop_
_entity.id
_entity.type
_entity.pdbx_description
1 polymer ?
#
loop_
_entity_poly.entity_id
_entity_poly.type
_entity_poly.pdbx_seq_one_letter_code
_entity_poly.pdbx_strand_id
1 'polypeptide(L)'
;MFTFTIQARKKLKYALAVAITSIFSIPTFATDYYVSTSGSDSNDGSQSRPWRTIAKASQTVPSGSHMIYVAAGTYDEQPMPLKPGVSLQGAGIDQTIIK
;
A
#
# COMPACT_ATOMS: atom_id res chain seq x y z
N MET A 1 -18.76 46.00 45.13
CA MET A 1 -18.00 44.84 45.62
C MET A 1 -18.36 43.65 44.75
N PHE A 2 -17.57 43.32 43.73
CA PHE A 2 -17.72 42.10 42.93
C PHE A 2 -16.32 41.54 42.64
N THR A 3 -15.97 40.46 43.31
CA THR A 3 -14.68 39.77 43.15
C THR A 3 -14.84 38.71 42.06
N PHE A 4 -14.11 38.84 40.96
CA PHE A 4 -14.03 37.82 39.92
C PHE A 4 -13.02 36.73 40.31
N THR A 5 -13.51 35.54 40.62
CA THR A 5 -12.68 34.37 40.96
C THR A 5 -12.40 33.51 39.72
N ILE A 6 -11.12 33.47 39.33
CA ILE A 6 -10.33 32.35 38.77
C ILE A 6 -10.94 31.52 37.61
N GLN A 7 -10.41 31.73 36.38
CA GLN A 7 -10.56 30.83 35.22
C GLN A 7 -9.20 30.27 34.70
N ALA A 8 -8.24 30.00 35.58
CA ALA A 8 -6.88 29.60 35.14
C ALA A 8 -6.53 28.11 35.32
N ARG A 9 -7.33 27.30 36.04
CA ARG A 9 -6.91 25.93 36.45
C ARG A 9 -7.36 24.79 35.52
N LYS A 10 -8.29 25.02 34.59
CA LYS A 10 -8.82 23.94 33.73
C LYS A 10 -7.97 23.63 32.50
N LYS A 11 -7.22 24.61 31.96
CA LYS A 11 -6.41 24.40 30.74
C LYS A 11 -5.15 23.54 30.96
N LEU A 12 -4.70 23.38 32.21
CA LEU A 12 -3.47 22.65 32.55
C LEU A 12 -3.65 21.12 32.63
N LYS A 13 -4.86 20.63 32.94
CA LYS A 13 -5.13 19.18 33.04
C LYS A 13 -5.19 18.49 31.68
N TYR A 14 -5.57 19.22 30.63
CA TYR A 14 -5.63 18.71 29.26
C TYR A 14 -4.28 18.74 28.55
N ALA A 15 -3.35 19.61 28.98
CA ALA A 15 -1.99 19.66 28.43
C ALA A 15 -1.18 18.38 28.71
N LEU A 16 -1.41 17.73 29.87
CA LEU A 16 -0.76 16.47 30.22
C LEU A 16 -1.38 15.26 29.50
N ALA A 17 -2.68 15.30 29.21
CA ALA A 17 -3.40 14.21 28.52
C ALA A 17 -3.12 14.18 27.00
N VAL A 18 -2.89 15.34 26.38
CA VAL A 18 -2.53 15.44 24.95
C VAL A 18 -1.09 14.98 24.70
N ALA A 19 -0.19 15.08 25.70
CA ALA A 19 1.19 14.63 25.56
C ALA A 19 1.36 13.09 25.49
N ILE A 20 0.33 12.31 25.89
CA ILE A 20 0.38 10.84 25.91
C ILE A 20 -0.12 10.22 24.58
N THR A 21 -0.82 10.98 23.73
CA THR A 21 -1.26 10.50 22.41
C THR A 21 -0.14 10.65 21.37
N SER A 22 1.11 10.40 21.75
CA SER A 22 2.22 10.34 20.81
C SER A 22 1.88 9.28 19.78
N ILE A 23 1.61 9.72 18.55
CA ILE A 23 1.14 8.89 17.45
C ILE A 23 2.22 7.85 17.17
N PHE A 24 2.02 6.64 17.67
CA PHE A 24 2.89 5.52 17.37
C PHE A 24 2.61 5.12 15.92
N SER A 25 3.41 5.65 15.00
CA SER A 25 3.33 5.26 13.60
C SER A 25 3.87 3.84 13.50
N ILE A 26 2.98 2.87 13.26
CA ILE A 26 3.38 1.49 12.99
C ILE A 26 4.02 1.50 11.60
N PRO A 27 5.29 1.08 11.43
CA PRO A 27 5.88 1.00 10.11
C PRO A 27 5.10 -0.04 9.28
N THR A 28 4.50 0.39 8.18
CA THR A 28 3.93 -0.50 7.18
C THR A 28 5.04 -1.00 6.26
N PHE A 29 5.27 -2.30 6.22
CA PHE A 29 6.21 -2.88 5.27
C PHE A 29 5.53 -3.05 3.91
N ALA A 30 5.94 -2.22 2.95
CA ALA A 30 5.62 -2.40 1.54
C ALA A 30 6.53 -3.49 0.96
N THR A 31 5.96 -4.35 0.13
CA THR A 31 6.73 -5.38 -0.60
C THR A 31 6.50 -5.17 -2.08
N ASP A 32 7.59 -5.28 -2.84
CA ASP A 32 7.59 -5.19 -4.29
C ASP A 32 7.44 -6.58 -4.90
N TYR A 33 6.48 -6.71 -5.82
CA TYR A 33 6.19 -7.92 -6.57
C TYR A 33 6.38 -7.67 -8.06
N TYR A 34 6.66 -8.73 -8.82
CA TYR A 34 7.01 -8.63 -10.23
C TYR A 34 6.19 -9.58 -11.09
N VAL A 35 5.70 -9.06 -12.21
CA VAL A 35 5.00 -9.79 -13.25
C VAL A 35 5.74 -9.59 -14.57
N SER A 36 5.94 -10.68 -15.31
CA SER A 36 6.61 -10.67 -16.62
C SER A 36 6.02 -11.74 -17.53
N THR A 37 5.89 -11.44 -18.82
CA THR A 37 5.42 -12.39 -19.84
C THR A 37 6.30 -13.65 -19.96
N SER A 38 7.58 -13.56 -19.59
CA SER A 38 8.51 -14.70 -19.53
C SER A 38 8.53 -15.43 -18.18
N GLY A 39 7.77 -14.95 -17.20
CA GLY A 39 7.64 -15.55 -15.86
C GLY A 39 6.77 -16.80 -15.82
N SER A 40 6.46 -17.25 -14.60
CA SER A 40 5.59 -18.40 -14.34
C SER A 40 4.72 -18.16 -13.11
N ASP A 41 3.44 -18.52 -13.16
CA ASP A 41 2.52 -18.38 -12.03
C ASP A 41 2.81 -19.36 -10.88
N SER A 42 3.73 -20.32 -11.10
CA SER A 42 4.30 -21.17 -10.05
C SER A 42 5.43 -20.50 -9.27
N ASN A 43 5.90 -19.32 -9.69
CA ASN A 43 6.95 -18.59 -9.00
C ASN A 43 6.41 -17.86 -7.75
N ASP A 44 7.32 -17.20 -7.02
CA ASP A 44 7.01 -16.47 -5.79
C ASP A 44 6.70 -14.97 -6.01
N GLY A 45 6.84 -14.46 -7.24
CA GLY A 45 6.59 -13.07 -7.57
C GLY A 45 7.76 -12.14 -7.21
N SER A 46 8.92 -12.68 -6.86
CA SER A 46 10.16 -11.91 -6.69
C SER A 46 10.71 -11.42 -8.04
N GLN A 47 11.62 -10.45 -8.00
CA GLN A 47 12.27 -9.93 -9.21
C GLN A 47 12.99 -11.03 -10.02
N SER A 48 13.64 -11.98 -9.32
CA SER A 48 14.33 -13.11 -9.94
C SER A 48 13.38 -14.19 -10.48
N ARG A 49 12.16 -14.27 -9.92
CA ARG A 49 11.17 -15.29 -10.25
C ARG A 49 9.79 -14.62 -10.33
N PRO A 50 9.53 -13.82 -11.38
CA PRO A 50 8.27 -13.10 -11.51
C PRO A 50 7.12 -14.06 -11.85
N TRP A 51 5.91 -13.65 -11.50
CA TRP A 51 4.69 -14.30 -12.01
C TRP A 51 4.48 -14.01 -13.49
N ARG A 52 3.67 -14.84 -14.15
CA ARG A 52 3.33 -14.63 -15.56
C ARG A 52 2.13 -13.72 -15.73
N THR A 53 1.16 -13.82 -14.82
CA THR A 53 -0.12 -13.12 -14.92
C THR A 53 -0.31 -12.09 -13.80
N ILE A 54 -1.01 -11.01 -14.13
CA ILE A 54 -1.50 -10.02 -13.18
C ILE A 54 -2.58 -10.66 -12.30
N ALA A 55 -3.34 -11.64 -12.81
CA ALA A 55 -4.24 -12.46 -12.02
C ALA A 55 -3.60 -13.14 -10.84
N LYS A 56 -2.45 -13.78 -11.08
CA LYS A 56 -1.73 -14.43 -10.00
C LYS A 56 -1.31 -13.43 -8.93
N ALA A 57 -0.83 -12.25 -9.34
CA ALA A 57 -0.45 -11.18 -8.42
C ALA A 57 -1.65 -10.67 -7.61
N SER A 58 -2.78 -10.36 -8.25
CA SER A 58 -3.99 -9.89 -7.57
C SER A 58 -4.49 -10.88 -6.50
N GLN A 59 -4.47 -12.17 -6.81
CA GLN A 59 -4.90 -13.22 -5.88
C GLN A 59 -3.92 -13.43 -4.72
N THR A 60 -2.62 -13.32 -4.97
CA THR A 60 -1.58 -13.70 -4.01
C THR A 60 -1.12 -12.55 -3.12
N VAL A 61 -1.00 -11.34 -3.67
CA VAL A 61 -0.52 -10.16 -2.93
C VAL A 61 -1.54 -9.78 -1.84
N PRO A 62 -1.14 -9.62 -0.57
CA PRO A 62 -2.05 -9.21 0.50
C PRO A 62 -2.53 -7.76 0.31
N SER A 63 -3.61 -7.39 0.98
CA SER A 63 -4.03 -5.99 1.05
C SER A 63 -3.02 -5.17 1.85
N GLY A 64 -2.84 -3.90 1.49
CA GLY A 64 -1.85 -3.02 2.09
C GLY A 64 -1.07 -2.26 1.02
N SER A 65 -0.10 -1.45 1.44
CA SER A 65 0.70 -0.59 0.57
C SER A 65 1.77 -1.38 -0.20
N HIS A 66 1.37 -2.40 -0.97
CA HIS A 66 2.27 -3.20 -1.81
C HIS A 66 2.31 -2.68 -3.24
N MET A 67 3.43 -2.87 -3.92
CA MET A 67 3.62 -2.47 -5.31
C MET A 67 3.81 -3.71 -6.20
N ILE A 68 3.13 -3.73 -7.34
CA ILE A 68 3.29 -4.75 -8.38
C ILE A 68 3.90 -4.08 -9.62
N TYR A 69 5.12 -4.45 -9.96
CA TYR A 69 5.81 -4.03 -11.18
C TYR A 69 5.50 -5.00 -12.31
N VAL A 70 4.94 -4.48 -13.40
CA VAL A 70 4.62 -5.24 -14.59
C VAL A 70 5.63 -4.90 -15.68
N ALA A 71 6.42 -5.88 -16.09
CA ALA A 71 7.39 -5.73 -17.16
C ALA A 71 6.69 -5.42 -18.49
N ALA A 72 7.47 -4.91 -19.45
CA ALA A 72 7.00 -4.70 -20.81
C ALA A 72 6.45 -6.00 -21.41
N GLY A 73 5.35 -5.91 -22.14
CA GLY A 73 4.65 -7.05 -22.71
C GLY A 73 3.17 -6.79 -22.91
N THR A 74 2.52 -7.76 -23.53
CA THR A 74 1.06 -7.83 -23.65
C THR A 74 0.54 -8.91 -22.71
N TYR A 75 -0.42 -8.54 -21.87
CA TYR A 75 -1.06 -9.43 -20.90
C TYR A 75 -2.53 -9.53 -21.26
N ASP A 76 -2.98 -10.74 -21.63
CA ASP A 76 -4.39 -11.03 -21.86
C ASP A 76 -5.00 -11.39 -20.50
N GLU A 77 -5.59 -10.40 -19.83
CA GLU A 77 -6.09 -10.53 -18.46
C GLU A 77 -7.62 -10.43 -18.46
N GLN A 78 -8.24 -10.99 -17.44
CA GLN A 78 -9.66 -10.73 -17.22
C GLN A 78 -9.83 -9.50 -16.32
N PRO A 79 -10.97 -8.79 -16.35
CA PRO A 79 -11.22 -7.74 -15.38
C PRO A 79 -11.19 -8.31 -13.97
N MET A 80 -10.23 -7.86 -13.17
CA MET A 80 -10.10 -8.28 -11.78
C MET A 80 -9.63 -7.13 -10.90
N PRO A 81 -10.28 -6.91 -9.75
CA PRO A 81 -9.85 -5.87 -8.83
C PRO A 81 -8.55 -6.27 -8.13
N LEU A 82 -7.68 -5.30 -7.87
CA LEU A 82 -6.59 -5.46 -6.91
C LEU A 82 -7.13 -5.36 -5.49
N LYS A 83 -6.43 -5.98 -4.53
CA LYS A 83 -6.78 -5.82 -3.12
C LYS A 83 -6.58 -4.36 -2.68
N PRO A 84 -7.36 -3.85 -1.71
CA PRO A 84 -7.24 -2.48 -1.24
C PRO A 84 -5.81 -2.12 -0.82
N GLY A 85 -5.36 -0.94 -1.25
CA GLY A 85 -4.02 -0.40 -0.99
C GLY A 85 -2.93 -0.88 -1.94
N VAL A 86 -3.18 -1.93 -2.73
CA VAL A 86 -2.19 -2.47 -3.68
C VAL A 86 -2.14 -1.59 -4.93
N SER A 87 -0.92 -1.23 -5.33
CA SER A 87 -0.66 -0.45 -6.53
C SER A 87 -0.04 -1.32 -7.62
N LEU A 88 -0.32 -1.00 -8.88
CA LEU A 88 0.26 -1.66 -10.05
C LEU A 88 0.90 -0.61 -10.95
N GLN A 89 2.15 -0.86 -11.34
CA GLN A 89 2.93 0.01 -12.20
C GLN A 89 3.48 -0.77 -13.39
N GLY A 90 3.10 -0.37 -14.59
CA GLY A 90 3.69 -0.88 -15.83
C GLY A 90 5.06 -0.24 -16.13
N ALA A 91 5.82 -0.86 -17.02
CA ALA A 91 7.12 -0.36 -17.49
C ALA A 91 7.00 0.93 -18.34
N GLY A 92 5.80 1.27 -18.82
CA GLY A 92 5.50 2.47 -19.60
C GLY A 92 4.19 2.32 -20.38
N ILE A 93 3.59 3.45 -20.79
CA ILE A 93 2.27 3.48 -21.46
C ILE A 93 2.23 2.72 -22.80
N ASP A 94 3.35 2.64 -23.52
CA ASP A 94 3.48 1.92 -24.79
C ASP A 94 4.29 0.63 -24.65
N GLN A 95 4.58 0.23 -23.43
CA GLN A 95 5.42 -0.94 -23.13
C GLN A 95 4.63 -2.04 -22.44
N THR A 96 3.66 -1.67 -21.60
CA THR A 96 2.77 -2.62 -20.91
C THR A 96 1.36 -2.46 -21.45
N ILE A 97 0.88 -3.46 -22.18
CA ILE A 97 -0.47 -3.49 -22.75
C ILE A 97 -1.27 -4.56 -22.00
N ILE A 98 -2.38 -4.17 -21.39
CA ILE A 98 -3.32 -5.08 -20.74
C ILE A 98 -4.57 -5.13 -21.62
N LYS A 99 -4.91 -6.33 -22.10
CA LYS A 99 -6.09 -6.59 -22.93
C LYS A 99 -7.15 -7.31 -22.13
#